data_AF-A0A536VM35-F1
#
_entry.id   AF-A0A536VM35-F1
#
_cell.length_a   1.000
_cell.length_b   1.000
_cell.length_c   1.000
_cell.angle_alpha   90.00
_cell.angle_beta   90.00
_cell.angle_gamma   90.00
#
_symmetry.space_group_name_H-M   'P 1'
#
loop_
_entity.id
_entity.type
_entity.pdbx_description
1 polymer ?
#
loop_
_entity_poly.entity_id
_entity_poly.type
_entity_poly.pdbx_seq_one_letter_code
_entity_poly.pdbx_strand_id
1 'polypeptide(L)'
;KQDTAALKQDARLVSLLRNAVESAAGEDGWSALGAVGQQIGNQASFDPRNYGYRKLLDLIEATQLFELDRRGSQVVVRDRRLAKTSRV
;
A
#
# COMPACT_ATOMS: atom_id res chain seq x y z
N LYS A 1 1.54 4.96 -17.45
CA LYS A 1 1.58 4.64 -16.01
C LYS A 1 2.92 5.08 -15.48
N GLN A 2 2.96 5.74 -14.32
CA GLN A 2 4.23 6.14 -13.73
C GLN A 2 5.10 4.92 -13.44
N ASP A 3 6.41 5.05 -13.54
CA ASP A 3 7.35 3.98 -13.21
C ASP A 3 7.66 3.95 -11.70
N THR A 4 8.30 2.88 -11.25
CA THR A 4 8.61 2.67 -9.82
C THR A 4 9.46 3.79 -9.23
N ALA A 5 10.38 4.40 -9.99
CA ALA A 5 11.20 5.49 -9.46
C ALA A 5 10.35 6.74 -9.20
N ALA A 6 9.52 7.13 -10.17
CA ALA A 6 8.58 8.24 -10.02
C ALA A 6 7.62 8.04 -8.84
N LEU A 7 7.04 6.84 -8.70
CA LEU A 7 6.14 6.50 -7.58
C LEU A 7 6.81 6.59 -6.21
N LYS A 8 8.08 6.18 -6.11
CA LYS A 8 8.83 6.21 -4.84
C LYS A 8 9.33 7.62 -4.49
N GLN A 9 9.44 8.52 -5.46
CA GLN A 9 9.81 9.92 -5.25
C GLN A 9 8.62 10.81 -4.92
N ASP A 10 7.38 10.36 -5.19
CA ASP A 10 6.18 11.06 -4.76
C ASP A 10 5.96 10.89 -3.26
N ALA A 11 6.48 11.84 -2.48
CA ALA A 11 6.41 11.81 -1.02
C ALA A 11 4.96 11.79 -0.50
N ARG A 12 4.01 12.40 -1.24
CA ARG A 12 2.61 12.43 -0.84
C ARG A 12 1.98 11.06 -1.02
N LEU A 13 2.18 10.43 -2.17
CA LEU A 13 1.75 9.06 -2.43
C LEU A 13 2.34 8.09 -1.41
N VAL A 14 3.66 8.14 -1.21
CA VAL A 14 4.37 7.22 -0.31
C VAL A 14 3.87 7.36 1.12
N SER A 15 3.70 8.58 1.61
CA SER A 15 3.21 8.84 2.97
C SER A 15 1.76 8.37 3.14
N LEU A 16 0.90 8.69 2.17
CA LEU A 16 -0.51 8.26 2.18
C LEU A 16 -0.64 6.74 2.22
N LEU A 17 0.06 6.02 1.33
CA LEU A 17 -0.01 4.55 1.29
C LEU A 17 0.51 3.93 2.59
N ARG A 18 1.62 4.45 3.13
CA ARG A 18 2.20 3.93 4.39
C ARG A 18 1.27 4.16 5.58
N ASN A 19 0.74 5.36 5.73
CA ASN A 19 -0.18 5.70 6.82
C ASN A 19 -1.47 4.86 6.73
N ALA A 20 -2.01 4.67 5.52
CA ALA A 20 -3.20 3.85 5.34
C ALA A 20 -2.95 2.36 5.64
N VAL A 21 -1.79 1.82 5.26
CA VAL A 21 -1.38 0.46 5.63
C VAL A 21 -1.20 0.35 7.14
N GLU A 22 -0.46 1.25 7.77
CA GLU A 22 -0.24 1.23 9.23
C GLU A 22 -1.55 1.34 10.02
N SER A 23 -2.46 2.23 9.62
CA SER A 23 -3.78 2.41 10.23
C SER A 23 -4.68 1.18 10.07
N ALA A 24 -4.52 0.41 8.98
CA ALA A 24 -5.29 -0.79 8.70
C ALA A 24 -4.60 -2.08 9.16
N ALA A 25 -3.41 -2.00 9.75
CA ALA A 25 -2.64 -3.16 10.17
C ALA A 25 -3.26 -3.81 11.41
N GLY A 26 -3.46 -5.12 11.36
CA GLY A 26 -3.79 -5.92 12.55
C GLY A 26 -2.56 -6.27 13.37
N GLU A 27 -2.74 -7.07 14.41
CA GLU A 27 -1.67 -7.49 15.34
C GLU A 27 -0.53 -8.26 14.66
N ASP A 28 -0.81 -8.96 13.55
CA ASP A 28 0.17 -9.69 12.73
C ASP A 28 0.99 -8.74 11.81
N GLY A 29 0.72 -7.43 11.85
CA GLY A 29 1.35 -6.41 11.00
C GLY A 29 0.88 -6.42 9.53
N TRP A 30 -0.07 -7.29 9.18
CA TRP A 30 -0.70 -7.34 7.87
C TRP A 30 -2.00 -6.55 7.85
N SER A 31 -2.28 -5.91 6.72
CA SER A 31 -3.44 -5.07 6.50
C SER A 31 -4.27 -5.61 5.35
N ALA A 32 -5.59 -5.70 5.48
CA ALA A 32 -6.44 -6.08 4.35
C ALA A 32 -6.44 -4.97 3.29
N LEU A 33 -6.20 -5.31 2.02
CA LEU A 33 -6.15 -4.33 0.93
C LEU A 33 -7.44 -3.50 0.83
N GLY A 34 -8.60 -4.11 1.08
CA GLY A 34 -9.88 -3.42 1.13
C GLY A 34 -9.94 -2.36 2.23
N ALA A 35 -9.44 -2.68 3.43
CA ALA A 35 -9.35 -1.74 4.54
C ALA A 35 -8.37 -0.59 4.24
N VAL A 36 -7.23 -0.89 3.61
CA VAL A 36 -6.27 0.14 3.15
C VAL A 36 -6.92 1.08 2.14
N GLY A 37 -7.67 0.55 1.16
CA GLY A 37 -8.41 1.38 0.21
C GLY A 37 -9.43 2.30 0.88
N GLN A 38 -10.13 1.80 1.90
CA GLN A 38 -11.07 2.61 2.68
C GLN A 38 -10.35 3.70 3.50
N GLN A 39 -9.23 3.37 4.16
CA GLN A 39 -8.40 4.36 4.87
C GLN A 39 -7.89 5.46 3.93
N ILE A 40 -7.42 5.10 2.74
CA ILE A 40 -6.98 6.06 1.72
C ILE A 40 -8.13 7.00 1.34
N GLY A 41 -9.32 6.47 1.07
CA GLY A 41 -10.50 7.28 0.72
C GLY A 41 -10.96 8.21 1.84
N ASN A 42 -10.79 7.81 3.09
CA ASN A 42 -11.10 8.65 4.27
C ASN A 42 -10.06 9.76 4.48
N GLN A 43 -8.78 9.51 4.14
CA GLN A 43 -7.69 10.46 4.37
C GLN A 43 -7.48 11.45 3.23
N ALA A 44 -7.81 11.06 1.98
CA ALA A 44 -7.61 11.89 0.81
C ALA A 44 -8.56 11.53 -0.34
N SER A 45 -8.86 12.51 -1.18
CA SER A 45 -9.43 12.28 -2.52
C SER A 45 -8.36 11.65 -3.42
N PHE A 46 -8.21 10.34 -3.32
CA PHE A 46 -7.19 9.57 -4.01
C PHE A 46 -7.78 8.73 -5.14
N ASP A 47 -7.16 8.81 -6.31
CA ASP A 47 -7.52 7.98 -7.46
C ASP A 47 -6.24 7.37 -8.08
N PRO A 48 -6.10 6.02 -8.13
CA PRO A 48 -4.95 5.34 -8.75
C PRO A 48 -4.73 5.69 -10.23
N ARG A 49 -5.77 6.15 -10.94
CA ARG A 49 -5.70 6.51 -12.37
C ARG A 49 -4.88 7.77 -12.59
N ASN A 50 -4.77 8.65 -11.60
CA ASN A 50 -3.86 9.80 -11.64
C ASN A 50 -2.39 9.38 -11.77
N TYR A 51 -2.06 8.16 -11.34
CA TYR A 51 -0.73 7.54 -11.47
C TYR A 51 -0.65 6.59 -12.67
N GLY A 52 -1.75 6.44 -13.42
CA GLY A 52 -1.89 5.56 -14.57
C GLY A 52 -2.15 4.09 -14.22
N TYR A 53 -2.69 3.82 -13.03
CA TYR A 53 -3.05 2.48 -12.56
C TYR A 53 -4.57 2.32 -12.48
N ARG A 54 -5.09 1.15 -12.86
CA ARG A 54 -6.54 0.89 -12.84
C ARG A 54 -7.06 0.45 -11.48
N LYS A 55 -6.21 -0.22 -10.69
CA LYS A 55 -6.54 -0.73 -9.35
C LYS A 55 -5.49 -0.26 -8.36
N LEU A 56 -5.91 -0.12 -7.11
CA LEU A 56 -5.01 0.16 -5.99
C LEU A 56 -3.94 -0.92 -5.83
N LEU A 57 -4.30 -2.19 -6.04
CA LEU A 57 -3.38 -3.32 -5.99
C LEU A 57 -2.19 -3.13 -6.94
N ASP A 58 -2.48 -2.86 -8.23
CA ASP A 58 -1.44 -2.67 -9.25
C ASP A 58 -0.50 -1.50 -8.92
N LEU A 59 -1.06 -0.43 -8.32
CA LEU A 59 -0.28 0.73 -7.89
C LEU A 59 0.64 0.39 -6.71
N ILE A 60 0.10 -0.25 -5.67
CA ILE A 60 0.87 -0.69 -4.51
C ILE A 60 1.98 -1.65 -4.93
N GLU A 61 1.68 -2.62 -5.80
CA GLU A 61 2.67 -3.52 -6.40
C GLU A 61 3.80 -2.76 -7.10
N ALA A 62 3.45 -1.76 -7.91
CA ALA A 62 4.42 -1.00 -8.67
C ALA A 62 5.33 -0.11 -7.82
N THR A 63 4.89 0.32 -6.63
CA THR A 63 5.76 1.07 -5.71
C THR A 63 6.92 0.22 -5.18
N GLN A 64 6.76 -1.11 -5.11
CA GLN A 64 7.74 -2.04 -4.52
C GLN A 64 8.13 -1.69 -3.07
N LEU A 65 7.30 -0.91 -2.36
CA LEU A 65 7.50 -0.52 -0.97
C LEU A 65 6.85 -1.48 0.03
N PHE A 66 5.93 -2.31 -0.46
CA PHE A 66 5.12 -3.19 0.36
C PHE A 66 5.35 -4.66 -0.01
N GLU A 67 5.06 -5.53 0.93
CA GLU A 67 4.85 -6.95 0.68
C GLU A 67 3.37 -7.19 0.50
N LEU A 68 3.05 -8.12 -0.40
CA LEU A 68 1.69 -8.48 -0.75
C LEU A 68 1.58 -9.99 -0.66
N ASP A 69 0.52 -10.43 -0.01
CA ASP A 69 0.23 -11.84 0.19
C ASP A 69 -1.24 -12.10 -0.13
N ARG A 70 -1.52 -13.21 -0.82
CA ARG A 70 -2.87 -13.60 -1.22
C ARG A 70 -3.34 -14.73 -0.31
N ARG A 71 -4.19 -14.41 0.66
CA ARG A 71 -4.79 -15.36 1.59
C ARG A 71 -6.19 -15.72 1.10
N GLY A 72 -6.25 -16.70 0.18
CA GLY A 72 -7.50 -17.09 -0.49
C GLY A 72 -8.01 -15.99 -1.43
N SER A 73 -9.24 -15.51 -1.18
CA SER A 73 -9.84 -14.40 -1.93
C SER A 73 -9.40 -13.01 -1.46
N GLN A 74 -8.71 -12.92 -0.31
CA GLN A 74 -8.26 -11.66 0.26
C GLN A 74 -6.81 -11.37 -0.09
N VAL A 75 -6.54 -10.13 -0.50
CA VAL A 75 -5.17 -9.61 -0.60
C VAL A 75 -4.85 -8.86 0.68
N VAL A 76 -3.73 -9.21 1.30
CA VAL A 76 -3.18 -8.47 2.44
C VAL A 76 -1.86 -7.81 2.04
N VAL A 77 -1.57 -6.68 2.67
CA VAL A 77 -0.41 -5.82 2.41
C VAL A 77 0.29 -5.49 3.72
N ARG A 78 1.61 -5.44 3.69
CA ARG A 78 2.46 -5.06 4.82
C ARG A 78 3.58 -4.12 4.37
N ASP A 79 3.93 -3.13 5.19
CA ASP A 79 5.10 -2.30 4.90
C ASP A 79 6.38 -3.14 5.03
N ARG A 80 7.19 -3.17 3.95
CA ARG A 80 8.42 -3.97 3.89
C ARG A 80 9.47 -3.52 4.91
N ARG A 81 9.39 -2.29 5.45
CA ARG A 81 10.26 -1.80 6.53
C ARG A 81 9.97 -2.52 7.85
N LEU A 82 8.69 -2.79 8.14
CA LEU A 82 8.27 -3.46 9.37
C LEU A 82 8.61 -4.95 9.32
N ALA A 83 8.48 -5.57 8.16
CA ALA A 83 8.86 -6.96 7.91
C ALA A 83 10.33 -7.28 8.21
N LYS A 84 11.24 -6.32 7.94
CA LYS A 84 12.67 -6.50 8.20
C LYS A 84 13.04 -6.34 9.67
N THR A 85 12.18 -5.72 10.47
CA THR A 85 12.41 -5.50 11.90
C THR A 85 12.21 -6.80 12.70
N SER A 86 11.40 -7.74 12.21
CA SER A 86 11.15 -9.05 12.84
C SER A 86 12.26 -10.09 12.63
N ARG A 87 13.45 -9.69 12.17
CA ARG A 87 14.56 -10.58 11.81
C ARG A 87 15.79 -10.44 12.71
N VAL A 88 15.61 -9.90 13.92
CA VAL A 88 16.65 -9.78 14.97
C VAL A 88 16.46 -10.82 16.06
#